data_AF-A0A4Q0SUL2-F1
#
_entry.id   AF-A0A4Q0SUL2-F1
#
_cell.length_a   1.000
_cell.length_b   1.000
_cell.length_c   1.000
_cell.angle_alpha   90.00
_cell.angle_beta   90.00
_cell.angle_gamma   90.00
#
_symmetry.space_group_name_H-M   'P 1'
#
loop_
_entity.id
_entity.type
_entity.pdbx_description
1 polymer ?
#
loop_
_entity_poly.entity_id
_entity_poly.type
_entity_poly.pdbx_seq_one_letter_code
_entity_poly.pdbx_strand_id
1 'polypeptide(L)'
;MTSQAIEGACAFAWRNYLLFHSGISENDNRRFALYSYVAGLRGAGENDFDLLQIAAVAYLKKLDELHDDRCARVAADQILADCLESRSPQPGTQL
;
A
#
# COMPACT_ATOMS: atom_id res chain seq x y z
N MET A 1 -12.76 -15.28 -5.86
CA MET A 1 -12.28 -14.95 -4.50
C MET A 1 -11.08 -13.98 -4.49
N THR A 2 -10.59 -13.53 -5.65
CA THR A 2 -9.36 -12.72 -5.82
C THR A 2 -9.52 -11.23 -5.53
N SER A 3 -10.74 -10.67 -5.52
CA SER A 3 -10.93 -9.23 -5.24
C SER A 3 -10.84 -8.86 -3.76
N GLN A 4 -11.08 -9.81 -2.85
CA GLN A 4 -11.26 -9.51 -1.42
C GLN A 4 -9.99 -8.95 -0.75
N ALA A 5 -8.80 -9.42 -1.15
CA ALA A 5 -7.54 -8.92 -0.59
C ALA A 5 -7.27 -7.46 -1.03
N ILE A 6 -7.51 -7.14 -2.30
CA ILE A 6 -7.37 -5.78 -2.85
C ILE A 6 -8.39 -4.86 -2.18
N GLU A 7 -9.66 -5.27 -2.17
CA GLU A 7 -10.75 -4.49 -1.57
C GLU A 7 -10.52 -4.28 -0.07
N GLY A 8 -10.07 -5.30 0.65
CA GLY A 8 -9.75 -5.23 2.07
C GLY A 8 -8.58 -4.29 2.37
N ALA A 9 -7.47 -4.42 1.64
CA ALA A 9 -6.31 -3.55 1.81
C ALA A 9 -6.63 -2.08 1.47
N CYS A 10 -7.34 -1.85 0.35
CA CYS A 10 -7.79 -0.52 -0.05
C CYS A 10 -8.76 0.08 0.96
N ALA A 11 -9.76 -0.68 1.42
CA ALA A 11 -10.75 -0.20 2.39
C ALA A 11 -10.08 0.13 3.73
N PHE A 12 -9.11 -0.67 4.17
CA PHE A 12 -8.35 -0.42 5.38
C PHE A 12 -7.55 0.88 5.28
N ALA A 13 -6.70 1.01 4.26
CA ALA A 13 -5.87 2.18 4.06
C ALA A 13 -6.71 3.45 3.87
N TRP A 14 -7.79 3.37 3.08
CA TRP A 14 -8.69 4.50 2.83
C TRP A 14 -9.41 4.98 4.09
N ARG A 15 -9.94 4.06 4.90
CA ARG A 15 -10.57 4.42 6.17
C ARG A 15 -9.59 5.07 7.13
N ASN A 16 -8.36 4.53 7.22
CA ASN A 16 -7.34 5.12 8.06
C ASN A 16 -6.97 6.53 7.59
N TYR A 17 -6.84 6.72 6.28
CA TYR A 17 -6.55 8.02 5.68
C TYR A 17 -7.65 9.07 5.96
N LEU A 18 -8.92 8.71 5.81
CA LEU A 18 -10.04 9.61 6.10
C LEU A 18 -10.13 10.03 7.57
N LEU A 19 -9.65 9.21 8.52
CA LEU A 19 -9.61 9.57 9.94
C LEU A 19 -8.65 10.74 10.21
N PHE A 20 -7.57 10.86 9.44
CA PHE A 20 -6.59 11.94 9.59
C PHE A 20 -6.87 13.15 8.70
N HIS A 21 -7.64 12.98 7.62
CA HIS A 21 -7.90 14.03 6.63
C HIS A 21 -9.39 14.39 6.55
N SER A 22 -9.88 15.05 7.60
CA SER A 22 -11.23 15.64 7.64
C SER A 22 -11.40 16.67 6.52
N GLY A 23 -12.28 16.40 5.56
CA GLY A 23 -12.58 17.29 4.42
C GLY A 23 -12.37 16.65 3.05
N ILE A 24 -11.82 15.43 2.99
CA ILE A 24 -11.71 14.66 1.75
C ILE A 24 -13.00 13.84 1.55
N SER A 25 -13.53 13.86 0.34
CA SER A 25 -14.72 13.07 -0.03
C SER A 25 -14.40 11.57 -0.01
N GLU A 26 -15.34 10.74 0.44
CA GLU A 26 -15.18 9.28 0.39
C GLU A 26 -14.97 8.74 -1.04
N ASN A 27 -15.34 9.51 -2.05
CA ASN A 27 -15.22 9.18 -3.47
C ASN A 27 -14.13 10.00 -4.19
N ASP A 28 -13.16 10.53 -3.46
CA ASP A 28 -12.04 11.27 -4.02
C ASP A 28 -11.22 10.42 -5.01
N ASN A 29 -10.63 11.07 -6.02
CA ASN A 29 -9.82 10.43 -7.05
C ASN A 29 -8.63 9.62 -6.48
N ARG A 30 -8.12 10.01 -5.30
CA ARG A 30 -7.06 9.28 -4.58
C ARG A 30 -7.48 7.85 -4.26
N ARG A 31 -8.78 7.59 -4.03
CA ARG A 31 -9.31 6.23 -3.80
C ARG A 31 -9.20 5.35 -5.04
N PHE A 32 -9.47 5.90 -6.21
CA PHE A 32 -9.31 5.18 -7.49
C PHE A 32 -7.83 4.91 -7.79
N ALA A 33 -6.97 5.90 -7.54
CA ALA A 33 -5.52 5.76 -7.71
C ALA A 33 -4.94 4.68 -6.78
N LEU A 34 -5.36 4.67 -5.51
CA LEU A 34 -5.05 3.62 -4.54
C LEU A 34 -5.43 2.22 -5.05
N TYR A 35 -6.68 2.06 -5.52
CA TYR A 35 -7.14 0.77 -6.03
C TYR A 35 -6.29 0.32 -7.24
N SER A 36 -6.00 1.24 -8.17
CA SER A 36 -5.15 0.97 -9.33
C SER A 36 -3.74 0.51 -8.92
N TYR A 37 -3.16 1.16 -7.91
CA TYR A 37 -1.85 0.79 -7.38
C TYR A 37 -1.84 -0.62 -6.77
N VAL A 38 -2.76 -0.90 -5.83
CA VAL A 38 -2.83 -2.21 -5.15
C VAL A 38 -3.18 -3.34 -6.13
N ALA A 39 -4.05 -3.08 -7.11
CA ALA A 39 -4.35 -4.02 -8.18
C ALA A 39 -3.12 -4.29 -9.06
N GLY A 40 -2.28 -3.28 -9.30
CA GLY A 40 -1.01 -3.41 -10.01
C GLY A 40 -0.02 -4.32 -9.29
N LEU A 41 0.16 -4.13 -7.97
CA LEU A 41 1.01 -5.01 -7.14
C LEU A 41 0.55 -6.46 -7.22
N ARG A 42 -0.76 -6.68 -7.14
CA ARG A 42 -1.32 -8.03 -7.24
C ARG A 42 -1.16 -8.64 -8.63
N GLY A 43 -1.31 -7.83 -9.68
CA GLY A 43 -1.00 -8.24 -11.05
C GLY A 43 0.47 -8.61 -11.24
N ALA A 44 1.37 -8.03 -10.46
CA ALA A 44 2.81 -8.35 -10.44
C ALA A 44 3.15 -9.58 -9.57
N GLY A 45 2.17 -10.18 -8.88
CA GLY A 45 2.34 -11.42 -8.12
C GLY A 45 2.26 -11.26 -6.59
N GLU A 46 2.11 -10.05 -6.06
CA GLU A 46 1.96 -9.83 -4.63
C GLU A 46 0.58 -10.28 -4.14
N ASN A 47 0.55 -11.26 -3.23
CA ASN A 47 -0.70 -11.87 -2.76
C ASN A 47 -0.82 -11.86 -1.24
N ASP A 48 0.24 -11.51 -0.52
CA ASP A 48 0.22 -11.41 0.93
C ASP A 48 -0.60 -10.19 1.34
N PHE A 49 -1.62 -10.42 2.17
CA PHE A 49 -2.55 -9.38 2.58
C PHE A 49 -1.90 -8.30 3.44
N ASP A 50 -0.98 -8.67 4.34
CA ASP A 50 -0.25 -7.71 5.18
C ASP A 50 0.62 -6.81 4.31
N LEU A 51 1.29 -7.38 3.31
CA LEU A 51 2.11 -6.63 2.35
C LEU A 51 1.26 -5.66 1.52
N LEU A 52 0.11 -6.10 1.03
CA LEU A 52 -0.83 -5.23 0.31
C LEU A 52 -1.37 -4.10 1.20
N GLN A 53 -1.63 -4.36 2.49
CA GLN A 53 -2.02 -3.32 3.45
C GLN A 53 -0.92 -2.31 3.71
N ILE A 54 0.32 -2.76 3.95
CA ILE A 54 1.48 -1.89 4.17
C ILE A 54 1.69 -0.99 2.96
N ALA A 55 1.70 -1.57 1.75
CA ALA A 55 1.88 -0.82 0.51
C ALA A 55 0.76 0.20 0.30
N ALA A 56 -0.50 -0.17 0.55
CA ALA A 56 -1.65 0.72 0.43
C ALA A 56 -1.56 1.95 1.35
N VAL A 57 -1.15 1.75 2.62
CA VAL A 57 -0.97 2.85 3.58
C VAL A 57 0.23 3.72 3.19
N ALA A 58 1.35 3.10 2.81
CA ALA A 58 2.56 3.81 2.39
C ALA A 58 2.29 4.69 1.16
N TYR A 59 1.55 4.17 0.17
CA TYR A 59 1.18 4.90 -1.03
C TYR A 59 0.36 6.15 -0.71
N LEU A 60 -0.69 6.06 0.12
CA LEU A 60 -1.50 7.24 0.47
C LEU A 60 -0.67 8.31 1.19
N LYS A 61 0.21 7.88 2.10
CA LYS A 61 1.11 8.79 2.80
C LYS A 61 2.07 9.50 1.84
N LYS A 62 2.65 8.76 0.89
CA LYS A 62 3.56 9.32 -0.11
C LYS A 62 2.86 10.16 -1.16
N LEU A 63 1.61 9.87 -1.47
CA LEU A 63 0.79 10.69 -2.35
C LEU A 63 0.50 12.05 -1.72
N ASP A 64 0.32 12.10 -0.40
CA ASP A 64 0.15 13.36 0.32
C ASP A 64 1.46 14.16 0.45
N GLU A 65 2.59 13.47 0.67
CA GLU A 65 3.92 14.10 0.79
C GLU A 65 4.46 14.64 -0.54
N LEU A 66 4.30 13.87 -1.62
CA LEU A 66 4.93 14.14 -2.92
C LEU A 66 3.99 14.82 -3.91
N HIS A 67 2.68 14.73 -3.69
CA HIS A 67 1.63 15.25 -4.58
C HIS A 67 1.71 14.75 -6.03
N ASP A 68 2.44 13.66 -6.28
CA ASP A 68 2.63 13.03 -7.58
C ASP A 68 2.42 11.51 -7.47
N ASP A 69 1.52 10.97 -8.29
CA ASP A 69 1.16 9.55 -8.26
C ASP A 69 2.36 8.65 -8.55
N ARG A 70 3.17 9.00 -9.55
CA ARG A 70 4.27 8.14 -10.00
C ARG A 70 5.37 8.07 -8.94
N CYS A 71 5.73 9.22 -8.36
CA CYS A 71 6.69 9.30 -7.26
C CYS A 71 6.15 8.57 -6.02
N ALA A 72 4.85 8.68 -5.72
CA ALA A 72 4.23 7.98 -4.60
C ALA A 72 4.28 6.45 -4.76
N ARG A 73 4.02 5.93 -5.97
CA ARG A 73 4.14 4.50 -6.28
C ARG A 73 5.57 4.00 -6.04
N VAL A 74 6.56 4.68 -6.63
CA VAL A 74 7.98 4.31 -6.47
C VAL A 74 8.40 4.31 -5.00
N ALA A 75 8.00 5.35 -4.24
CA ALA A 75 8.34 5.44 -2.83
C ALA A 75 7.63 4.35 -1.99
N ALA A 76 6.39 4.00 -2.31
CA ALA A 76 5.66 2.93 -1.64
C ALA A 76 6.24 1.55 -1.96
N ASP A 77 6.64 1.30 -3.20
CA ASP A 77 7.32 0.07 -3.61
C ASP A 77 8.66 -0.11 -2.89
N GLN A 78 9.40 0.99 -2.69
CA GLN A 78 10.64 0.95 -1.92
C GLN A 78 10.42 0.57 -0.45
N ILE A 79 9.35 1.08 0.18
CA ILE A 79 8.97 0.73 1.55
C ILE A 79 8.53 -0.74 1.64
N LEU A 80 7.78 -1.20 0.62
CA LEU A 80 7.36 -2.60 0.54
C LEU A 80 8.57 -3.54 0.42
N ALA A 81 9.55 -3.21 -0.42
CA ALA A 81 10.79 -3.96 -0.55
C ALA A 81 11.57 -4.04 0.77
N ASP A 82 11.71 -2.93 1.49
CA ASP A 82 12.36 -2.90 2.81
C ASP A 82 11.65 -3.78 3.85
N CYS A 83 10.30 -3.77 3.84
CA CYS A 83 9.50 -4.65 4.69
C CYS A 83 9.68 -6.13 4.35
N LEU A 84 9.82 -6.47 3.06
CA LEU A 84 10.12 -7.83 2.59
C LEU A 84 11.52 -8.28 3.04
N GLU A 85 12.53 -7.42 2.91
CA GLU A 85 13.89 -7.71 3.34
C GLU A 85 13.97 -7.90 4.86
N SER A 86 13.29 -7.04 5.63
CA SER A 86 13.23 -7.15 7.10
C SER A 86 12.50 -8.40 7.60
N ARG A 87 11.54 -8.93 6.83
CA ARG A 87 10.79 -10.16 7.16
C ARG A 87 11.56 -11.43 6.80
N SER A 88 12.65 -11.32 6.04
CA SER A 88 13.49 -12.46 5.71
C SER A 88 14.20 -12.94 6.99
N PRO A 89 14.02 -14.21 7.41
CA PRO A 89 14.69 -14.72 8.59
C PRO A 89 16.20 -14.62 8.36
N GLN A 90 16.89 -13.87 9.21
CA GLN A 90 18.34 -13.83 9.21
C GLN A 90 18.84 -15.28 9.28
N PRO A 91 19.65 -15.77 8.32
CA PRO A 91 20.26 -17.08 8.45
C PRO A 91 21.11 -17.02 9.72
N GLY A 92 20.68 -17.79 10.72
CA GLY A 92 21.20 -17.72 12.06
C GLY A 92 22.72 -17.75 12.08
N THR A 93 23.30 -16.82 12.82
CA THR A 93 24.62 -16.98 13.41
C THR A 93 24.58 -18.24 14.27
N GLN A 94 24.96 -19.39 13.70
CA GLN A 94 25.32 -20.55 14.49
C GLN A 94 26.68 -20.28 15.12
N LEU A 95 26.69 -20.13 16.44
CA LEU A 95 27.85 -20.32 17.31
C LEU A 95 27.59 -21.55 18.17
#